data_AF-A0A367QSV6-F1
#
_entry.id   AF-A0A367QSV6-F1
#
_cell.length_a   1.000
_cell.length_b   1.000
_cell.length_c   1.000
_cell.angle_alpha   90.00
_cell.angle_beta   90.00
_cell.angle_gamma   90.00
#
_symmetry.space_group_name_H-M   'P 1'
#
loop_
_entity.id
_entity.type
_entity.pdbx_description
1 polymer ?
#
loop_
_entity_poly.entity_id
_entity_poly.type
_entity_poly.pdbx_seq_one_letter_code
_entity_poly.pdbx_strand_id
1 'polypeptide(L)'
;MQTLKHLLTLRSKISVIQHEIDALMPDAIVEALQVANDNKNQTVYREENNRKIVLVFKKQFPTAKDDLKLSQLESDITGAIAKLNEKYSVEIQEIDSEIGHLQEVIAQLESKKQKLLSSRYVSRLKNEYEKYRQQTAYLSPNLSVYLN
;
A
#
# COMPACT_ATOMS: atom_id res chain seq x y z
N MET A 1 14.43 18.48 -37.04
CA MET A 1 13.07 18.84 -36.56
C MET A 1 11.91 18.23 -37.39
N GLN A 2 12.14 17.55 -38.53
CA GLN A 2 11.05 16.96 -39.32
C GLN A 2 10.44 15.69 -38.68
N THR A 3 11.27 14.84 -38.07
CA THR A 3 10.85 13.62 -37.38
C THR A 3 9.98 13.88 -36.14
N LEU A 4 10.29 14.92 -35.36
CA LEU A 4 9.46 15.33 -34.21
C LEU A 4 8.07 15.82 -34.65
N LYS A 5 7.99 16.58 -35.76
CA LYS A 5 6.71 16.99 -36.34
C LYS A 5 5.92 15.80 -36.85
N HIS A 6 6.58 14.85 -37.52
CA HIS A 6 5.93 13.63 -37.98
C HIS A 6 5.37 12.78 -36.82
N LEU A 7 6.14 12.64 -35.74
CA LEU A 7 5.70 11.97 -34.51
C LEU A 7 4.42 12.61 -33.93
N LEU A 8 4.38 13.95 -33.82
CA LEU A 8 3.19 14.66 -33.33
C LEU A 8 1.97 14.45 -34.23
N THR A 9 2.16 14.44 -35.56
CA THR A 9 1.05 14.17 -36.50
C THR A 9 0.55 12.73 -36.43
N LEU A 10 1.42 11.77 -36.16
CA LEU A 10 0.99 10.39 -35.92
C LEU A 10 0.22 10.28 -34.60
N ARG A 11 0.67 10.99 -33.56
CA ARG A 11 -0.03 11.01 -32.26
C ARG A 11 -1.42 11.64 -32.35
N SER A 12 -1.59 12.72 -33.11
CA SER A 12 -2.91 13.32 -33.33
C SER A 12 -3.82 12.39 -34.12
N LYS A 13 -3.31 11.72 -35.16
CA LYS A 13 -4.08 10.71 -35.90
C LYS A 13 -4.53 9.54 -35.03
N ILE A 14 -3.68 9.04 -34.13
CA ILE A 14 -4.06 8.00 -33.16
C ILE A 14 -5.20 8.50 -32.27
N SER A 15 -5.16 9.75 -31.82
CA SER A 15 -6.21 10.30 -30.96
C SER A 15 -7.55 10.45 -31.70
N VAL A 16 -7.52 10.84 -32.97
CA VAL A 16 -8.72 10.93 -33.81
C VAL A 16 -9.32 9.54 -34.03
N ILE A 17 -8.48 8.57 -34.42
CA ILE A 17 -8.92 7.18 -34.62
C ILE A 17 -9.47 6.59 -33.32
N GLN A 18 -8.85 6.87 -32.17
CA GLN A 18 -9.38 6.40 -30.88
C GLN A 18 -10.77 6.95 -30.61
N HIS A 19 -11.01 8.23 -30.92
CA HIS A 19 -12.31 8.85 -30.72
C HIS A 19 -13.37 8.30 -31.69
N GLU A 20 -13.00 8.06 -32.95
CA GLU A 20 -13.86 7.39 -33.93
C GLU A 20 -14.23 5.98 -33.49
N ILE A 21 -13.26 5.22 -32.94
CA ILE A 21 -13.52 3.91 -32.34
C ILE A 21 -14.53 4.06 -31.19
N ASP A 22 -14.27 4.94 -30.23
CA ASP A 22 -15.14 5.12 -29.07
C ASP A 22 -16.57 5.53 -29.45
N ALA A 23 -16.73 6.28 -30.55
CA ALA A 23 -18.04 6.66 -31.09
C ALA A 23 -18.77 5.49 -31.79
N LEU A 24 -18.04 4.61 -32.47
CA LEU A 24 -18.58 3.42 -33.15
C LEU A 24 -18.82 2.23 -32.21
N MET A 25 -18.18 2.21 -31.04
CA MET A 25 -18.25 1.12 -30.08
C MET A 25 -19.68 0.74 -29.65
N PRO A 26 -20.60 1.67 -29.34
CA PRO A 26 -21.97 1.31 -28.93
C PRO A 26 -22.73 0.54 -30.00
N ASP A 27 -22.66 1.00 -31.26
CA ASP A 27 -23.35 0.36 -32.39
C ASP A 27 -22.75 -1.01 -32.72
N ALA A 28 -21.41 -1.11 -32.69
CA ALA A 28 -20.70 -2.37 -32.89
C ALA A 28 -21.01 -3.40 -31.78
N ILE A 29 -21.24 -2.95 -30.54
CA ILE A 29 -21.69 -3.82 -29.44
C ILE A 29 -23.10 -4.35 -29.72
N VAL A 30 -24.02 -3.51 -30.19
CA VAL A 30 -25.39 -3.94 -30.55
C VAL A 30 -25.37 -4.98 -31.67
N GLU A 31 -24.57 -4.75 -32.71
CA GLU A 31 -24.38 -5.72 -33.81
C GLU A 31 -23.77 -7.04 -33.28
N ALA A 32 -22.74 -6.95 -32.45
CA ALA A 32 -22.12 -8.14 -31.83
C ALA A 32 -23.10 -8.93 -30.93
N LEU A 33 -24.03 -8.26 -30.25
CA LEU A 33 -25.06 -8.88 -29.43
C LEU A 33 -26.10 -9.64 -30.26
N GLN A 34 -26.44 -9.16 -31.47
CA GLN A 34 -27.37 -9.85 -32.37
C GLN A 34 -26.78 -11.15 -32.94
N VAL A 35 -25.47 -11.20 -33.11
CA VAL A 35 -24.73 -12.39 -33.58
C VAL A 35 -24.46 -13.37 -32.43
N ALA A 36 -24.46 -12.90 -31.18
CA ALA A 36 -24.18 -13.69 -29.98
C ALA A 36 -25.39 -14.50 -29.50
N ASN A 37 -25.91 -15.42 -30.32
CA ASN A 37 -27.15 -16.14 -29.97
C ASN A 37 -27.02 -17.29 -28.96
N ASP A 38 -25.83 -17.83 -28.63
CA ASP A 38 -25.77 -19.05 -27.79
C ASP A 38 -24.63 -19.16 -26.74
N ASN A 39 -23.64 -18.25 -26.71
CA ASN A 39 -22.52 -18.38 -25.76
C ASN A 39 -22.60 -17.36 -24.61
N LYS A 40 -22.86 -17.86 -23.39
CA LYS A 40 -23.10 -17.05 -22.19
C LYS A 40 -21.94 -16.17 -21.72
N ASN A 41 -20.70 -16.42 -22.18
CA ASN A 41 -19.51 -15.75 -21.62
C ASN A 41 -18.57 -15.12 -22.67
N GLN A 42 -18.59 -15.56 -23.93
CA GLN A 42 -17.67 -15.06 -24.97
C GLN A 42 -18.17 -15.37 -26.39
N THR A 43 -18.21 -14.36 -27.26
CA THR A 43 -18.47 -14.55 -28.70
C THR A 43 -17.26 -14.07 -29.50
N VAL A 44 -16.77 -14.88 -30.43
CA VAL A 44 -15.59 -14.55 -31.27
C VAL A 44 -16.06 -14.43 -32.71
N TYR A 45 -16.02 -13.23 -33.26
CA TYR A 45 -16.18 -12.97 -34.69
C TYR A 45 -14.82 -13.05 -35.37
N ARG A 46 -14.71 -13.77 -36.49
CA ARG A 46 -13.49 -13.82 -37.31
C ARG A 46 -13.79 -13.29 -38.70
N GLU A 47 -12.95 -12.39 -39.18
CA GLU A 47 -12.96 -11.91 -40.56
C GLU A 47 -11.96 -12.73 -41.41
N GLU A 48 -12.17 -12.77 -42.72
CA GLU A 48 -11.40 -13.58 -43.70
C GLU A 48 -9.88 -13.33 -43.64
N ASN A 49 -9.45 -12.16 -43.14
CA ASN A 49 -8.05 -11.77 -42.95
C ASN A 49 -7.47 -12.14 -41.57
N ASN A 50 -8.01 -13.16 -40.90
CA ASN A 50 -7.53 -13.66 -39.60
C ASN A 50 -7.62 -12.64 -38.44
N ARG A 51 -8.43 -11.58 -38.59
CA ARG A 51 -8.73 -10.61 -37.54
C ARG A 51 -9.88 -11.15 -36.69
N LYS A 52 -9.79 -10.97 -35.37
CA LYS A 52 -10.81 -11.45 -34.42
C LYS A 52 -11.37 -10.31 -33.57
N ILE A 53 -12.69 -10.26 -33.43
CA ILE A 53 -13.39 -9.42 -32.46
C ILE A 53 -13.95 -10.35 -31.38
N VAL A 54 -13.69 -10.02 -30.12
CA VAL A 54 -14.12 -10.83 -28.98
C VAL A 54 -15.06 -10.02 -28.11
N LEU A 55 -16.32 -10.41 -28.06
CA LEU A 55 -17.30 -9.88 -27.11
C LEU A 55 -17.09 -10.58 -25.76
N VAL A 56 -16.81 -9.81 -24.71
CA VAL A 56 -16.61 -10.32 -23.35
C VAL A 56 -17.67 -9.73 -22.44
N PHE A 57 -18.48 -10.59 -21.83
CA PHE A 57 -19.44 -10.18 -20.81
C PHE A 57 -18.72 -10.10 -19.47
N LYS A 58 -18.62 -8.89 -18.90
CA LYS A 58 -18.10 -8.68 -17.54
C LYS A 58 -19.26 -8.46 -16.60
N LYS A 59 -19.23 -9.12 -15.44
CA LYS A 59 -20.13 -8.80 -14.34
C LYS A 59 -19.82 -7.39 -13.86
N GLN A 60 -20.78 -6.49 -13.99
CA GLN A 60 -20.75 -5.19 -13.34
C GLN A 60 -21.66 -5.27 -12.11
N PHE A 61 -21.15 -4.82 -10.97
CA PHE A 61 -21.96 -4.73 -9.76
C PHE A 61 -22.65 -3.37 -9.73
N PRO A 62 -23.95 -3.31 -9.43
CA PRO A 62 -24.64 -2.04 -9.27
C PRO A 62 -23.98 -1.26 -8.14
N THR A 63 -23.84 0.04 -8.34
CA THR A 63 -23.38 0.94 -7.28
C THR A 63 -24.58 1.43 -6.48
N ALA A 64 -24.36 2.02 -5.30
CA ALA A 64 -25.43 2.65 -4.52
C ALA A 64 -26.14 3.79 -5.27
N LYS A 65 -25.57 4.30 -6.37
CA LYS A 65 -26.24 5.26 -7.25
C LYS A 65 -27.23 4.61 -8.21
N ASP A 66 -27.02 3.32 -8.51
CA ASP A 66 -27.79 2.57 -9.51
C ASP A 66 -28.87 1.69 -8.86
N ASP A 67 -28.72 1.35 -7.58
CA ASP A 67 -29.64 0.47 -6.84
C ASP A 67 -30.05 1.08 -5.48
N LEU A 68 -31.35 1.35 -5.35
CA LEU A 68 -31.96 1.91 -4.14
C LEU A 68 -31.77 1.03 -2.90
N LYS A 69 -31.82 -0.30 -3.06
CA LYS A 69 -31.67 -1.24 -1.94
C LYS A 69 -30.24 -1.26 -1.43
N LEU A 70 -29.25 -1.12 -2.32
CA LEU A 70 -27.85 -0.98 -1.92
C LEU A 70 -27.63 0.34 -1.17
N SER A 71 -28.21 1.44 -1.65
CA SER A 71 -28.14 2.73 -0.95
C SER A 71 -28.75 2.68 0.46
N GLN A 72 -29.91 2.03 0.61
CA GLN A 72 -30.54 1.83 1.92
C GLN A 72 -29.67 0.99 2.86
N LEU A 73 -29.10 -0.11 2.36
CA LEU A 73 -28.20 -0.94 3.17
C LEU A 73 -26.93 -0.18 3.59
N GLU A 74 -26.34 0.65 2.73
CA GLU A 74 -25.20 1.50 3.11
C GLU A 74 -25.59 2.48 4.23
N SER A 75 -26.78 3.07 4.16
CA SER A 75 -27.30 3.96 5.19
C SER A 75 -27.52 3.22 6.52
N ASP A 76 -28.14 2.04 6.48
CA ASP A 76 -28.39 1.20 7.65
C ASP A 76 -27.09 0.75 8.32
N ILE A 77 -26.10 0.33 7.53
CA ILE A 77 -24.75 -0.04 8.01
C ILE A 77 -24.10 1.15 8.70
N THR A 78 -24.14 2.33 8.07
CA THR A 78 -23.57 3.55 8.64
C THR A 78 -24.23 3.92 9.95
N GLY A 79 -25.56 3.84 10.02
CA GLY A 79 -26.32 4.07 11.26
C GLY A 79 -26.01 3.05 12.35
N ALA A 80 -25.85 1.79 12.01
CA ALA A 80 -25.46 0.74 12.95
C ALA A 80 -24.05 0.96 13.51
N ILE A 81 -23.09 1.34 12.67
CA ILE A 81 -21.72 1.68 13.09
C ILE A 81 -21.74 2.88 14.05
N ALA A 82 -22.50 3.93 13.74
CA ALA A 82 -22.60 5.09 14.61
C ALA A 82 -23.14 4.72 16.01
N LYS A 83 -24.18 3.88 16.07
CA LYS A 83 -24.74 3.38 17.34
C LYS A 83 -23.75 2.52 18.13
N LEU A 84 -22.96 1.68 17.44
CA LEU A 84 -21.93 0.88 18.10
C LEU A 84 -20.82 1.77 18.68
N ASN A 85 -20.38 2.77 17.91
CA ASN A 85 -19.38 3.72 18.37
C ASN A 85 -19.88 4.52 19.58
N GLU A 86 -21.13 4.97 19.57
CA GLU A 86 -21.73 5.64 20.71
C GLU A 86 -21.79 4.72 21.94
N LYS A 87 -22.30 3.50 21.75
CA LYS A 87 -22.46 2.50 22.81
C LYS A 87 -21.13 2.16 23.51
N TYR A 88 -20.06 1.97 22.75
CA TYR A 88 -18.77 1.54 23.27
C TYR A 88 -17.77 2.69 23.45
N SER A 89 -18.18 3.95 23.21
CA SER A 89 -17.29 5.11 23.29
C SER A 89 -16.61 5.25 24.66
N VAL A 90 -17.38 5.06 25.73
CA VAL A 90 -16.90 5.17 27.11
C VAL A 90 -15.96 4.01 27.43
N GLU A 91 -16.33 2.78 27.10
CA GLU A 91 -15.47 1.60 27.32
C GLU A 91 -14.13 1.71 26.57
N ILE A 92 -14.15 2.23 25.34
CA ILE A 92 -12.93 2.49 24.56
C ILE A 92 -12.07 3.56 25.24
N GLN A 93 -12.66 4.65 25.72
CA GLN A 93 -11.92 5.70 26.44
C GLN A 93 -11.31 5.21 27.75
N GLU A 94 -12.01 4.36 28.48
CA GLU A 94 -11.51 3.72 29.71
C GLU A 94 -10.29 2.84 29.40
N ILE A 95 -10.38 2.02 28.35
CA ILE A 95 -9.26 1.19 27.88
C ILE A 95 -8.07 2.06 27.45
N ASP A 96 -8.29 3.14 26.69
CA ASP A 96 -7.23 4.05 26.27
C ASP A 96 -6.55 4.72 27.47
N SER A 97 -7.32 5.09 28.49
CA SER A 97 -6.79 5.65 29.72
C SER A 97 -5.94 4.64 30.50
N GLU A 98 -6.39 3.38 30.60
CA GLU A 98 -5.65 2.31 31.25
C GLU A 98 -4.33 1.99 30.51
N ILE A 99 -4.37 1.97 29.17
CA ILE A 99 -3.17 1.83 28.33
C ILE A 99 -2.17 2.95 28.64
N GLY A 100 -2.63 4.21 28.69
CA GLY A 100 -1.78 5.34 29.02
C GLY A 100 -1.13 5.21 30.40
N HIS A 101 -1.91 4.82 31.42
CA HIS A 101 -1.39 4.61 32.77
C HIS A 101 -0.31 3.50 32.81
N LEU A 102 -0.55 2.37 32.17
CA LEU A 102 0.40 1.26 32.12
C LEU A 102 1.71 1.67 31.41
N GLN A 103 1.64 2.46 30.35
CA GLN A 103 2.83 2.97 29.66
C GLN A 103 3.67 3.87 30.57
N GLU A 104 3.05 4.75 31.36
CA GLU A 104 3.76 5.57 32.34
C GLU A 104 4.45 4.72 33.40
N VAL A 105 3.76 3.70 33.92
CA VAL A 105 4.33 2.76 34.91
C VAL A 105 5.54 2.03 34.32
N ILE A 106 5.45 1.56 33.08
CA ILE A 106 6.57 0.92 32.38
C ILE A 106 7.76 1.88 32.29
N ALA A 107 7.55 3.13 31.86
CA ALA A 107 8.61 4.12 31.74
C ALA A 107 9.30 4.42 33.08
N GLN A 108 8.52 4.49 34.17
CA GLN A 108 9.06 4.67 35.52
C GLN A 108 9.92 3.47 35.96
N LEU A 109 9.46 2.24 35.71
CA LEU A 109 10.20 1.02 36.03
C LEU A 109 11.50 0.92 35.22
N GLU A 110 11.48 1.28 33.94
CA GLU A 110 12.67 1.34 33.10
C GLU A 110 13.67 2.38 33.62
N SER A 111 13.20 3.57 34.00
CA SER A 111 14.05 4.59 34.63
C SER A 111 14.69 4.08 35.93
N LYS A 112 13.90 3.40 36.78
CA LYS A 112 14.40 2.80 38.03
C LYS A 112 15.43 1.70 37.76
N LYS A 113 15.19 0.83 36.78
CA LYS A 113 16.15 -0.19 36.32
C LYS A 113 17.46 0.45 35.87
N GLN A 114 17.42 1.48 35.05
CA GLN A 114 18.62 2.18 34.59
C GLN A 114 19.40 2.82 35.75
N LYS A 115 18.71 3.44 36.69
CA LYS A 115 19.33 4.00 37.90
C LYS A 115 20.04 2.94 38.75
N LEU A 116 19.44 1.76 38.90
CA LEU A 116 20.05 0.64 39.63
C LEU A 116 21.26 0.05 38.90
N LEU A 117 21.23 0.02 37.57
CA LEU A 117 22.37 -0.42 36.75
C LEU A 117 23.51 0.61 36.71
N SER A 118 23.19 1.91 36.88
CA SER A 118 24.19 2.97 36.92
C SER A 118 24.84 3.07 38.30
N SER A 119 25.96 2.38 38.51
CA SER A 119 26.79 2.55 39.71
C SER A 119 27.95 3.51 39.44
N ARG A 120 27.95 4.67 40.11
CA ARG A 120 29.08 5.63 40.07
C ARG A 120 30.40 4.98 40.47
N TYR A 121 30.35 4.03 41.39
CA TYR A 121 31.52 3.28 41.85
C TYR A 121 32.08 2.38 40.75
N VAL A 122 31.22 1.62 40.05
CA VAL A 122 31.65 0.76 38.92
C VAL A 122 32.19 1.61 37.78
N SER A 123 31.56 2.74 37.46
CA SER A 123 32.07 3.67 36.44
C SER A 123 33.45 4.23 36.80
N ARG A 124 33.67 4.57 38.08
CA ARG A 124 34.98 5.01 38.56
C ARG A 124 36.03 3.91 38.42
N LEU A 125 35.72 2.68 38.82
CA LEU A 125 36.63 1.53 38.69
C LEU A 125 36.99 1.25 37.22
N LYS A 126 36.01 1.32 36.29
CA LYS A 126 36.29 1.17 34.85
C LYS A 126 37.25 2.24 34.33
N ASN A 127 37.08 3.49 34.77
CA ASN A 127 37.98 4.57 34.39
C ASN A 127 39.38 4.40 34.97
N GLU A 128 39.50 3.96 36.22
CA GLU A 128 40.80 3.64 36.84
C GLU A 128 41.48 2.46 36.13
N TYR A 129 40.73 1.42 35.75
CA TYR A 129 41.22 0.28 34.97
C TYR A 129 41.78 0.71 33.60
N GLU A 130 41.03 1.49 32.81
CA GLU A 130 41.51 1.93 31.49
C GLU A 130 42.73 2.84 31.59
N LYS A 131 42.77 3.74 32.58
CA LYS A 131 43.96 4.57 32.84
C LYS A 131 45.17 3.70 33.14
N TYR A 132 45.04 2.70 34.00
CA TYR A 132 46.13 1.80 34.34
C TYR A 132 46.56 0.97 33.12
N ARG A 133 45.60 0.44 32.35
CA ARG A 133 45.86 -0.32 31.12
C ARG A 133 46.63 0.50 30.07
N GLN A 134 46.32 1.78 29.93
CA GLN A 134 47.07 2.70 29.06
C GLN A 134 48.47 2.96 29.59
N GLN A 135 48.62 3.15 30.91
CA GLN A 135 49.92 3.37 31.54
C GLN A 135 50.83 2.14 31.44
N THR A 136 50.27 0.93 31.51
CA THR A 136 51.01 -0.33 31.39
C THR A 136 51.07 -0.86 29.96
N ALA A 137 50.62 -0.08 28.98
CA ALA A 137 50.68 -0.48 27.58
C ALA A 137 52.16 -0.59 27.16
N TYR A 138 52.53 -1.74 26.61
CA TYR A 138 53.86 -1.96 26.06
C TYR A 138 53.75 -2.28 24.57
N LEU A 139 54.77 -1.85 23.82
CA LEU A 139 54.87 -2.15 22.40
C LEU A 139 55.42 -3.56 22.24
N SER A 140 54.61 -4.45 21.66
CA SER A 140 55.08 -5.76 21.23
C SER A 140 55.65 -5.64 19.81
N PRO A 141 56.93 -6.00 19.57
CA PRO A 141 57.49 -5.96 18.24
C PRO A 141 56.74 -6.95 17.32
N ASN A 142 56.47 -6.53 16.09
CA ASN A 142 55.89 -7.35 15.04
C ASN A 142 56.65 -7.09 13.72
N LEU A 143 56.94 -8.15 12.98
CA LEU A 143 57.65 -8.09 11.70
C LEU A 143 56.68 -8.50 10.59
N SER A 144 56.27 -7.54 9.77
CA SER A 144 55.48 -7.79 8.56
C SER A 144 56.40 -7.74 7.34
N VAL A 145 56.59 -8.89 6.68
CA VAL A 145 57.34 -8.99 5.42
C VAL A 145 56.34 -8.92 4.27
N TYR A 146 56.45 -7.88 3.45
CA TYR A 146 55.66 -7.76 2.23
C TYR A 146 56.48 -8.29 1.05
N LEU A 147 55.92 -9.27 0.34
CA LEU A 147 56.48 -9.79 -0.91
C LEU A 147 55.85 -8.97 -2.06
N ASN A 148 56.70 -8.34 -2.88
CA ASN A 148 56.27 -7.69 -4.12
C ASN A 148 55.97 -8.71 -5.21
#